data_AF-A0A0H4A413-F1
#
_entry.id   AF-A0A0H4A413-F1
#
_cell.length_a   1.000
_cell.length_b   1.000
_cell.length_c   1.000
_cell.angle_alpha   90.00
_cell.angle_beta   90.00
_cell.angle_gamma   90.00
#
_symmetry.space_group_name_H-M   'P 1'
#
loop_
_entity.id
_entity.type
_entity.pdbx_description
1 polymer ?
#
loop_
_entity_poly.entity_id
_entity_poly.type
_entity_poly.pdbx_seq_one_letter_code
_entity_poly.pdbx_strand_id
1 'polypeptide(L)'
;ALASLKEGETVLDLGSGAGFDCFLAAEKVGPRGRVIGVDMTPEMIERARTNAEKGSYGNVEFRLGEIEQIPAADGSVDIILSNCVINLSPDKPAVFREAFRVLKPGGR
;
A
#
# COMPACT_ATOMS: atom_id res chain seq x y z
N ALA A 1 11.88 -7.01 0.50
CA ALA A 1 11.25 -5.83 1.13
C ALA A 1 10.58 -6.18 2.47
N LEU A 2 9.67 -7.16 2.51
CA LEU A 2 8.93 -7.56 3.73
C LEU A 2 9.81 -7.90 4.95
N ALA A 3 11.06 -8.31 4.76
CA ALA A 3 11.99 -8.61 5.86
C ALA A 3 12.45 -7.35 6.65
N SER A 4 12.24 -6.15 6.11
CA SER A 4 12.65 -4.91 6.76
C SER A 4 11.53 -4.22 7.54
N LEU A 5 10.28 -4.67 7.42
CA LEU A 5 9.13 -4.07 8.10
C LEU A 5 9.31 -4.15 9.62
N LYS A 6 8.99 -3.06 10.31
CA LYS A 6 9.03 -2.92 11.76
C LYS A 6 7.62 -2.76 12.30
N GLU A 7 7.43 -3.19 13.53
CA GLU A 7 6.16 -3.03 14.24
C GLU A 7 5.79 -1.54 14.34
N GLY A 8 4.51 -1.22 14.08
CA GLY A 8 3.99 0.14 14.14
C GLY A 8 4.19 0.99 12.89
N GLU A 9 4.93 0.51 11.88
CA GLU A 9 5.08 1.24 10.61
C GLU A 9 3.76 1.30 9.82
N THR A 10 3.60 2.38 9.06
CA THR A 10 2.55 2.54 8.05
C THR A 10 3.12 2.17 6.68
N VAL A 11 2.53 1.14 6.07
CA VAL A 11 2.93 0.61 4.76
C VAL A 11 1.92 1.00 3.70
N LEU A 12 2.40 1.40 2.53
CA LEU A 12 1.60 1.59 1.33
C LEU A 12 2.01 0.56 0.28
N ASP A 13 1.06 -0.20 -0.24
CA ASP A 13 1.25 -1.15 -1.33
C ASP A 13 0.65 -0.60 -2.63
N LEU A 14 1.51 -0.34 -3.61
CA LEU A 14 1.12 0.16 -4.93
C LEU A 14 0.72 -1.01 -5.82
N GLY A 15 -0.51 -0.97 -6.32
CA GLY A 15 -1.08 -2.03 -7.14
C GLY A 15 -1.36 -3.29 -6.33
N SER A 16 -2.06 -3.13 -5.19
CA SER A 16 -2.22 -4.18 -4.19
C SER A 16 -3.04 -5.38 -4.67
N GLY A 17 -3.75 -5.27 -5.80
CA GLY A 17 -4.65 -6.30 -6.29
C GLY A 17 -5.64 -6.74 -5.21
N ALA A 18 -5.78 -8.05 -5.04
CA ALA A 18 -6.65 -8.65 -4.01
C ALA A 18 -6.04 -8.66 -2.59
N GLY A 19 -4.91 -7.97 -2.36
CA GLY A 19 -4.36 -7.67 -1.03
C GLY A 19 -3.29 -8.61 -0.49
N PHE A 20 -2.74 -9.53 -1.29
CA PHE A 20 -1.81 -10.56 -0.80
C PHE A 20 -0.61 -9.99 -0.04
N ASP A 21 0.13 -9.05 -0.64
CA ASP A 21 1.29 -8.42 -0.01
C ASP A 21 0.87 -7.53 1.18
N CYS A 22 -0.30 -6.89 1.10
CA CYS A 22 -0.87 -6.14 2.22
C CYS A 22 -1.08 -7.01 3.47
N PHE A 23 -1.61 -8.22 3.31
CA PHE A 23 -1.88 -9.12 4.43
C PHE A 23 -0.59 -9.60 5.10
N LEU A 24 0.43 -9.96 4.30
CA LEU A 24 1.75 -10.30 4.82
C LEU A 24 2.42 -9.12 5.54
N ALA A 25 2.23 -7.91 5.03
CA ALA A 25 2.73 -6.69 5.69
C ALA A 25 1.99 -6.44 7.00
N ALA A 26 0.66 -6.66 7.04
CA ALA A 26 -0.20 -6.40 8.18
C ALA A 26 0.19 -7.21 9.42
N GLU A 27 0.52 -8.49 9.23
CA GLU A 27 1.03 -9.36 10.30
C GLU A 27 2.37 -8.86 10.84
N LYS A 28 3.25 -8.36 9.96
CA LYS A 28 4.60 -7.92 10.33
C LYS A 28 4.64 -6.58 11.05
N VAL A 29 3.82 -5.62 10.63
CA VAL A 29 3.72 -4.32 11.31
C VAL A 29 2.89 -4.40 12.59
N GLY A 30 2.17 -5.50 12.78
CA GLY A 30 1.41 -5.79 13.98
C GLY A 30 0.20 -4.87 14.19
N PRO A 31 -0.50 -5.00 15.32
CA PRO A 31 -1.79 -4.33 15.56
C PRO A 31 -1.67 -2.80 15.70
N ARG A 32 -0.47 -2.29 15.94
CA ARG A 32 -0.19 -0.84 16.02
C ARG A 32 0.22 -0.24 14.68
N GLY A 33 0.61 -1.08 13.72
CA GLY A 33 0.93 -0.64 12.37
C GLY A 33 -0.31 -0.50 11.52
N ARG A 34 -0.13 -0.04 10.28
CA ARG A 34 -1.22 0.14 9.32
C ARG A 34 -0.73 -0.24 7.93
N VAL A 35 -1.60 -0.84 7.13
CA VAL A 35 -1.33 -1.11 5.71
C VAL A 35 -2.42 -0.50 4.85
N ILE A 36 -2.01 0.20 3.80
CA ILE A 36 -2.88 0.82 2.81
C ILE A 36 -2.57 0.16 1.46
N GLY A 37 -3.53 -0.55 0.89
CA GLY A 37 -3.43 -1.03 -0.50
C GLY A 37 -4.09 -0.05 -1.46
N VAL A 38 -3.41 0.28 -2.56
CA VAL A 38 -3.96 1.08 -3.65
C VAL A 38 -4.04 0.23 -4.91
N ASP A 39 -5.22 0.22 -5.55
CA ASP A 39 -5.42 -0.42 -6.85
C ASP A 39 -6.38 0.43 -7.70
N MET A 40 -6.17 0.45 -9.02
CA MET A 40 -6.97 1.26 -9.94
C MET A 40 -8.30 0.61 -10.29
N THR A 41 -8.47 -0.68 -10.02
CA THR A 41 -9.64 -1.44 -10.45
C THR A 41 -10.65 -1.65 -9.32
N PRO A 42 -11.93 -1.25 -9.49
CA PRO A 42 -12.95 -1.46 -8.47
C PRO A 42 -13.12 -2.92 -8.05
N GLU A 43 -12.98 -3.85 -9.01
CA GLU A 43 -13.06 -5.29 -8.79
C GLU A 43 -11.99 -5.80 -7.81
N MET A 44 -10.73 -5.36 -7.95
CA MET A 44 -9.67 -5.75 -7.02
C MET A 44 -9.90 -5.17 -5.64
N ILE A 45 -10.35 -3.92 -5.55
CA ILE A 45 -10.67 -3.27 -4.26
C ILE A 45 -11.79 -4.01 -3.52
N GLU A 46 -12.84 -4.42 -4.22
CA GLU A 46 -13.94 -5.20 -3.63
C GLU A 46 -13.46 -6.57 -3.11
N ARG A 47 -12.65 -7.27 -3.92
CA ARG A 47 -12.04 -8.55 -3.52
C ARG A 47 -11.11 -8.40 -2.34
N ALA A 48 -10.25 -7.38 -2.34
CA ALA A 48 -9.30 -7.12 -1.28
C ALA A 48 -9.99 -6.82 0.06
N ARG A 49 -11.06 -6.01 0.04
CA ARG A 49 -11.88 -5.72 1.23
C ARG A 49 -12.56 -6.98 1.75
N THR A 50 -13.17 -7.77 0.87
CA THR A 50 -13.77 -9.07 1.24
C THR A 50 -12.74 -10.01 1.88
N ASN A 51 -11.52 -10.04 1.35
CA ASN A 51 -10.42 -10.86 1.89
C ASN A 51 -9.95 -10.35 3.26
N ALA A 52 -9.87 -9.03 3.45
CA ALA A 52 -9.53 -8.43 4.74
C ALA A 52 -10.54 -8.81 5.83
N GLU A 53 -11.84 -8.74 5.51
CA GLU A 53 -12.91 -9.14 6.42
C GLU A 53 -12.82 -10.62 6.78
N LYS A 54 -12.68 -11.51 5.78
CA LYS A 54 -12.53 -12.96 6.00
C LYS A 54 -11.29 -13.30 6.83
N GLY A 55 -10.19 -12.59 6.61
CA GLY A 55 -8.95 -12.75 7.35
C GLY A 55 -8.91 -12.03 8.70
N SER A 56 -9.97 -11.29 9.06
CA SER A 56 -10.04 -10.47 10.29
C SER A 56 -8.89 -9.45 10.41
N TYR A 57 -8.45 -8.88 9.29
CA TYR A 57 -7.40 -7.87 9.26
C TYR A 57 -7.95 -6.48 9.63
N GLY A 58 -7.82 -6.11 10.90
CA GLY A 58 -8.30 -4.82 11.42
C GLY A 58 -7.40 -3.61 11.15
N ASN A 59 -6.17 -3.84 10.68
CA ASN A 59 -5.16 -2.81 10.43
C ASN A 59 -4.84 -2.59 8.93
N VAL A 60 -5.72 -3.07 8.04
CA VAL A 60 -5.57 -2.95 6.58
C VAL A 60 -6.74 -2.17 6.00
N GLU A 61 -6.45 -1.24 5.09
CA GLU A 61 -7.46 -0.53 4.30
C GLU A 61 -7.10 -0.55 2.81
N PHE A 62 -8.12 -0.51 1.94
CA PHE A 62 -7.94 -0.51 0.49
C PHE A 62 -8.62 0.70 -0.15
N ARG A 63 -7.86 1.43 -0.98
CA ARG A 63 -8.26 2.68 -1.63
C ARG A 63 -8.21 2.54 -3.14
N LEU A 64 -9.30 2.92 -3.80
CA LEU A 64 -9.35 3.00 -5.26
C LEU A 64 -8.53 4.21 -5.70
N GLY A 65 -7.58 4.01 -6.61
CA GLY A 65 -6.76 5.09 -7.16
C GLY A 65 -5.64 4.60 -8.07
N GLU A 66 -5.08 5.54 -8.82
CA GLU A 66 -3.91 5.31 -9.68
C GLU A 66 -2.62 5.56 -8.90
N ILE A 67 -1.53 4.91 -9.30
CA ILE A 67 -0.23 5.05 -8.60
C ILE A 67 0.50 6.35 -9.01
N GLU A 68 0.01 7.02 -10.05
CA GLU A 68 0.36 8.35 -10.52
C GLU A 68 -0.34 9.46 -9.73
N GLN A 69 -1.37 9.12 -8.95
CA GLN A 69 -2.16 10.02 -8.09
C GLN A 69 -2.58 9.27 -6.81
N ILE A 70 -1.62 9.06 -5.91
CA ILE A 70 -1.81 8.18 -4.75
C ILE A 70 -2.82 8.83 -3.79
N PRO A 71 -3.92 8.13 -3.44
CA PRO A 71 -4.94 8.64 -2.52
C PRO A 71 -4.48 8.53 -1.04
N ALA A 72 -3.35 9.15 -0.71
CA ALA A 72 -2.77 9.24 0.62
C ALA A 72 -2.19 10.65 0.87
N ALA A 73 -2.14 11.04 2.14
CA ALA A 73 -1.63 12.35 2.54
C ALA A 73 -0.11 12.43 2.41
N ASP A 74 0.40 13.65 2.26
CA ASP A 74 1.83 13.95 2.24
C ASP A 74 2.49 13.47 3.55
N GLY A 75 3.69 12.91 3.46
CA GLY A 75 4.48 12.53 4.63
C GLY A 75 3.74 11.60 5.60
N SER A 76 2.88 10.70 5.12
CA SER A 76 2.01 9.85 5.94
C SER A 76 2.44 8.39 6.03
N VAL A 77 3.29 7.91 5.11
CA VAL A 77 3.70 6.49 5.06
C VAL A 77 5.19 6.33 5.38
N ASP A 78 5.53 5.25 6.09
CA ASP A 78 6.92 4.93 6.44
C ASP A 78 7.59 4.11 5.32
N ILE A 79 6.81 3.27 4.64
CA ILE A 79 7.30 2.34 3.62
C ILE A 79 6.36 2.26 2.43
N ILE A 80 6.94 2.19 1.23
CA ILE A 80 6.23 1.82 0.01
C ILE A 80 6.68 0.44 -0.47
N LEU A 81 5.70 -0.42 -0.76
CA LEU A 81 5.84 -1.67 -1.47
C LEU A 81 5.27 -1.52 -2.88
N SER A 82 5.89 -2.19 -3.83
CA SER A 82 5.39 -2.33 -5.19
C SER A 82 5.97 -3.60 -5.78
N ASN A 83 5.12 -4.46 -6.30
CA ASN A 83 5.54 -5.64 -7.03
C ASN A 83 5.17 -5.53 -8.52
N CYS A 84 6.16 -5.22 -9.35
CA CYS A 84 6.06 -5.11 -10.82
C CYS A 84 5.05 -4.10 -11.41
N VAL A 85 4.22 -3.40 -10.62
CA VAL A 85 3.19 -2.51 -11.17
C VAL A 85 3.73 -1.19 -11.72
N ILE A 86 4.83 -0.66 -11.17
CA ILE A 86 5.48 0.57 -11.67
C ILE A 86 5.90 0.41 -13.15
N ASN A 87 6.22 -0.81 -13.58
CA ASN A 87 6.59 -1.07 -14.97
C ASN A 87 5.45 -0.79 -15.96
N LEU A 88 4.21 -0.97 -15.51
CA LEU A 88 2.99 -0.80 -16.31
C LEU A 88 2.53 0.66 -16.37
N SER A 89 3.06 1.52 -15.50
CA SER A 89 2.73 2.95 -15.50
C SER A 89 3.20 3.64 -16.80
N PRO A 90 2.34 4.44 -17.45
CA PRO A 90 2.72 5.28 -18.58
C PRO A 90 3.53 6.52 -18.16
N ASP A 91 3.41 6.99 -16.91
CA ASP A 91 4.13 8.15 -16.35
C ASP A 91 4.89 7.75 -15.07
N LYS A 92 5.99 7.01 -15.24
CA LYS A 92 6.89 6.62 -14.15
C LYS A 92 7.40 7.83 -13.35
N PRO A 93 7.78 8.97 -13.96
CA PRO A 93 8.10 10.18 -13.21
C PRO A 93 6.99 10.65 -12.26
N ALA A 94 5.72 10.58 -12.66
CA ALA A 94 4.60 10.90 -11.75
C ALA A 94 4.53 9.93 -10.58
N VAL A 95 4.66 8.63 -10.83
CA VAL A 95 4.67 7.61 -9.76
C VAL A 95 5.76 7.88 -8.74
N PHE A 96 6.99 8.17 -9.18
CA PHE A 96 8.08 8.46 -8.24
C PHE A 96 7.90 9.78 -7.50
N ARG A 97 7.30 10.81 -8.11
CA ARG A 97 6.94 12.06 -7.42
C ARG A 97 5.89 11.82 -6.34
N GLU A 98 4.85 11.07 -6.65
CA GLU A 98 3.80 10.72 -5.69
C GLU A 98 4.31 9.84 -4.56
N ALA A 99 5.12 8.82 -4.88
CA ALA A 99 5.77 7.98 -3.89
C ALA A 99 6.60 8.82 -2.91
N PHE A 100 7.39 9.78 -3.43
CA PHE A 100 8.16 10.69 -2.59
C PHE A 100 7.27 11.63 -1.76
N ARG A 101 6.17 12.14 -2.33
CA ARG A 101 5.22 13.03 -1.63
C ARG A 101 4.63 12.36 -0.40
N VAL A 102 4.18 11.11 -0.53
CA VAL A 102 3.49 10.40 0.56
C VAL A 102 4.45 9.85 1.62
N LEU A 103 5.72 9.62 1.26
CA LEU A 103 6.74 9.15 2.20
C LEU A 103 7.06 10.20 3.28
N LYS A 104 7.11 9.76 4.53
CA LYS A 104 7.69 10.53 5.64
C LYS A 104 9.17 10.83 5.37
N PRO A 105 9.74 11.88 5.97
CA PRO A 105 11.19 12.04 6.01
C PRO A 105 11.88 10.78 6.58
N GLY A 106 12.79 10.18 5.81
CA GLY A 106 13.46 8.93 6.17
C GLY A 106 12.67 7.65 5.89
N GLY A 107 11.47 7.77 5.32
CA GLY A 107 10.74 6.64 4.77
C GLY A 107 11.44 6.05 3.53
N ARG A 108 10.99 4.86 3.11
CA ARG A 108 11.67 4.08 2.05
C ARG A 108 10.74 3.34 1.11
#